data_AF-A0A1I2IKK5-F1
#
_entry.id   AF-A0A1I2IKK5-F1
#
_cell.length_a   1.000
_cell.length_b   1.000
_cell.length_c   1.000
_cell.angle_alpha   90.00
_cell.angle_beta   90.00
_cell.angle_gamma   90.00
#
_symmetry.space_group_name_H-M   'P 1'
#
loop_
_entity.id
_entity.type
_entity.pdbx_description
1 polymer ?
#
loop_
_entity_poly.entity_id
_entity_poly.type
_entity_poly.pdbx_seq_one_letter_code
_entity_poly.pdbx_strand_id
1 'polypeptide(L)'
;MSYPPDPAAPEPGPGYPDPSYPGTPAPPYPGAAVPPPYPGSAVPSPPYPGSAASSPPYPGAAAPPPYPETPAPLSYPGSGPQYPGAAPSYPAAPPAYPGATPTYPSGPQPTATAPPYIPPQTPPAPTPTAPPEAPAPDDLDYRHAGSRVHVAAHQRGADATAIGQLAVQVPGFLVSLAVVASFAVGILGTAIGWLVILAWLASGALVFHRPTELAFARHVMKLRAPLAEERARLEPVWREVTARAGIEAHTYELMVENSTDLNAVAAAGHVVGVTTYALNEIPSSNLAAVLAHELGHHTGGHAWTGLLGYWYSLPGRIAWAFMRGIARIAIRVASVFSLAATGMVYLFIGMFVIGGFVAAWYITVPLVVAPYLLAYVGRQGELRADRQAADLGFAPQLAQVLYHFQAQEDAVKAQAAAQGRQLKEPGGLAKLLTTHPDNYTRLQALEPYLQLGR
;
A
#
# COMPACT_ATOMS: atom_id res chain seq x y z
N MET A 1 -71.06 12.63 43.75
CA MET A 1 -70.99 11.84 42.50
C MET A 1 -71.29 12.78 41.36
N SER A 2 -70.28 13.07 40.54
CA SER A 2 -70.25 14.16 39.55
C SER A 2 -70.51 13.62 38.12
N TYR A 3 -71.05 14.47 37.26
CA TYR A 3 -71.21 14.36 35.79
C TYR A 3 -70.41 15.52 35.12
N PRO A 4 -70.19 15.67 33.78
CA PRO A 4 -70.46 14.84 32.57
C PRO A 4 -69.21 14.79 31.57
N PRO A 5 -69.31 14.85 30.20
CA PRO A 5 -69.33 13.75 29.19
C PRO A 5 -68.24 13.79 28.04
N ASP A 6 -68.36 12.86 27.07
CA ASP A 6 -67.57 12.47 25.83
C ASP A 6 -67.00 13.58 24.90
N PRO A 7 -65.97 13.37 23.99
CA PRO A 7 -66.19 12.73 22.65
C PRO A 7 -64.98 12.16 21.79
N ALA A 8 -65.34 11.48 20.66
CA ALA A 8 -64.66 11.33 19.32
C ALA A 8 -63.60 10.19 19.11
N ALA A 9 -63.55 9.37 18.03
CA ALA A 9 -64.04 9.37 16.63
C ALA A 9 -63.92 7.92 15.97
N PRO A 10 -64.05 7.71 14.63
CA PRO A 10 -65.27 7.54 13.81
C PRO A 10 -65.40 6.17 13.08
N GLU A 11 -66.58 5.91 12.49
CA GLU A 11 -67.01 4.68 11.79
C GLU A 11 -66.33 4.39 10.42
N PRO A 12 -66.23 3.11 9.98
CA PRO A 12 -66.00 2.75 8.58
C PRO A 12 -67.31 2.50 7.81
N GLY A 13 -67.46 3.16 6.66
CA GLY A 13 -68.61 3.04 5.74
C GLY A 13 -68.64 1.76 4.88
N PRO A 14 -69.73 1.55 4.10
CA PRO A 14 -70.00 0.28 3.41
C PRO A 14 -69.23 0.11 2.10
N GLY A 15 -68.93 -1.14 1.78
CA GLY A 15 -68.10 -1.55 0.63
C GLY A 15 -68.74 -1.40 -0.74
N TYR A 16 -67.87 -1.32 -1.74
CA TYR A 16 -68.15 -1.51 -3.17
C TYR A 16 -67.10 -2.47 -3.77
N PRO A 17 -67.47 -3.28 -4.78
CA PRO A 17 -66.70 -4.43 -5.24
C PRO A 17 -65.58 -4.09 -6.23
N ASP A 18 -64.56 -4.96 -6.26
CA ASP A 18 -63.44 -4.93 -7.20
C ASP A 18 -63.90 -5.03 -8.67
N PRO A 19 -63.35 -4.22 -9.60
CA PRO A 19 -63.51 -4.43 -11.01
C PRO A 19 -62.46 -5.42 -11.54
N SER A 20 -62.93 -6.62 -11.90
CA SER A 20 -62.23 -7.56 -12.78
C SER A 20 -62.10 -7.00 -14.19
N TYR A 21 -60.88 -6.90 -14.73
CA TYR A 21 -60.62 -6.81 -16.17
C TYR A 21 -59.53 -7.82 -16.62
N PRO A 22 -59.63 -8.31 -17.87
CA PRO A 22 -59.14 -9.61 -18.30
C PRO A 22 -57.69 -9.58 -18.80
N GLY A 23 -56.98 -10.70 -18.56
CA GLY A 23 -55.60 -10.90 -18.99
C GLY A 23 -55.45 -10.99 -20.50
N THR A 24 -54.57 -10.14 -21.04
CA THR A 24 -53.88 -10.35 -22.31
C THR A 24 -52.61 -11.16 -22.06
N PRO A 25 -52.32 -12.21 -22.85
CA PRO A 25 -51.12 -13.03 -22.66
C PRO A 25 -49.86 -12.30 -23.16
N ALA A 26 -48.83 -12.25 -22.32
CA ALA A 26 -47.49 -11.81 -22.70
C ALA A 26 -46.81 -12.86 -23.63
N PRO A 27 -45.95 -12.43 -24.58
CA PRO A 27 -45.27 -13.33 -25.52
C PRO A 27 -44.20 -14.18 -24.82
N PRO A 28 -43.89 -15.39 -25.33
CA PRO A 28 -42.99 -16.33 -24.67
C PRO A 28 -41.52 -15.89 -24.77
N TYR A 29 -40.84 -15.87 -23.62
CA TYR A 29 -39.39 -15.73 -23.51
C TYR A 29 -38.67 -16.96 -24.09
N PRO A 30 -37.62 -16.79 -24.90
CA PRO A 30 -36.77 -17.90 -25.33
C PRO A 30 -35.72 -18.23 -24.26
N GLY A 31 -35.63 -19.51 -23.88
CA GLY A 31 -34.40 -20.12 -23.38
C GLY A 31 -34.14 -20.10 -21.87
N ALA A 32 -34.99 -20.75 -21.07
CA ALA A 32 -34.59 -21.21 -19.75
C ALA A 32 -33.80 -22.52 -19.88
N ALA A 33 -32.47 -22.44 -19.83
CA ALA A 33 -31.62 -23.60 -19.64
C ALA A 33 -31.78 -24.11 -18.20
N VAL A 34 -32.32 -25.33 -18.06
CA VAL A 34 -32.42 -26.08 -16.81
C VAL A 34 -31.00 -26.40 -16.32
N PRO A 35 -30.60 -26.04 -15.08
CA PRO A 35 -29.33 -26.51 -14.54
C PRO A 35 -29.39 -28.02 -14.26
N PRO A 36 -28.30 -28.78 -14.46
CA PRO A 36 -28.30 -30.22 -14.24
C PRO A 36 -28.52 -30.56 -12.75
N PRO A 37 -29.19 -31.69 -12.44
CA PRO A 37 -29.42 -32.12 -11.07
C PRO A 37 -28.11 -32.48 -10.37
N TYR A 38 -27.95 -32.00 -9.13
CA TYR A 38 -26.87 -32.36 -8.22
C TYR A 38 -26.84 -33.88 -7.96
N PRO A 39 -25.68 -34.55 -8.06
CA PRO A 39 -25.53 -35.92 -7.63
C PRO A 39 -25.69 -36.03 -6.10
N GLY A 40 -26.41 -37.08 -5.69
CA GLY A 40 -26.91 -37.29 -4.34
C GLY A 40 -25.87 -37.33 -3.22
N SER A 41 -26.33 -36.82 -2.09
CA SER A 41 -25.87 -37.03 -0.73
C SER A 41 -25.97 -38.51 -0.34
N ALA A 42 -24.82 -39.15 -0.13
CA ALA A 42 -24.72 -40.38 0.66
C ALA A 42 -23.31 -40.48 1.27
N VAL A 43 -23.09 -39.78 2.38
CA VAL A 43 -21.97 -40.07 3.30
C VAL A 43 -22.54 -40.01 4.72
N PRO A 44 -22.45 -41.07 5.54
CA PRO A 44 -22.96 -41.06 6.90
C PRO A 44 -22.07 -40.19 7.81
N SER A 45 -22.71 -39.38 8.65
CA SER A 45 -22.06 -38.53 9.65
C SER A 45 -21.26 -39.37 10.66
N PRO A 46 -20.05 -38.94 11.09
CA PRO A 46 -19.32 -39.62 12.15
C PRO A 46 -19.99 -39.39 13.52
N PRO A 47 -20.02 -40.39 14.43
CA PRO A 47 -20.64 -40.26 15.73
C PRO A 47 -19.75 -39.47 16.70
N TYR A 48 -20.37 -38.59 17.49
CA TYR A 48 -19.77 -37.97 18.67
C TYR A 48 -19.48 -39.04 19.75
N PRO A 49 -18.28 -39.08 20.37
CA PRO A 49 -18.07 -39.82 21.60
C PRO A 49 -18.20 -38.87 22.80
N GLY A 50 -19.35 -38.94 23.48
CA GLY A 50 -19.48 -38.59 24.88
C GLY A 50 -19.24 -39.82 25.75
N SER A 51 -18.20 -39.73 26.59
CA SER A 51 -18.03 -40.39 27.91
C SER A 51 -18.43 -41.87 28.08
N ALA A 52 -17.43 -42.76 28.08
CA ALA A 52 -17.22 -43.79 29.13
C ALA A 52 -15.89 -44.53 28.94
N ALA A 53 -15.22 -44.80 30.08
CA ALA A 53 -14.16 -45.78 30.33
C ALA A 53 -12.67 -45.37 30.27
N SER A 54 -12.16 -45.12 31.50
CA SER A 54 -10.90 -45.58 32.13
C SER A 54 -9.53 -45.25 31.50
N SER A 55 -8.85 -44.31 32.17
CA SER A 55 -7.45 -43.93 31.98
C SER A 55 -6.46 -45.05 32.40
N PRO A 56 -5.39 -45.32 31.65
CA PRO A 56 -4.24 -46.09 32.13
C PRO A 56 -3.32 -45.23 33.05
N PRO A 57 -2.56 -45.84 33.97
CA PRO A 57 -1.86 -45.13 35.04
C PRO A 57 -0.57 -44.43 34.56
N TYR A 58 -0.36 -43.21 35.07
CA TYR A 58 0.84 -42.40 34.88
C TYR A 58 2.10 -43.06 35.48
N PRO A 59 3.24 -43.08 34.77
CA PRO A 59 4.54 -43.10 35.41
C PRO A 59 4.93 -41.69 35.86
N GLY A 60 5.12 -41.52 37.17
CA GLY A 60 6.05 -40.55 37.79
C GLY A 60 5.87 -39.07 37.45
N ALA A 61 5.25 -38.33 38.37
CA ALA A 61 5.25 -36.87 38.39
C ALA A 61 6.69 -36.32 38.48
N ALA A 62 7.10 -35.56 37.47
CA ALA A 62 8.09 -34.49 37.65
C ALA A 62 7.30 -33.18 37.81
N ALA A 63 7.53 -32.47 38.92
CA ALA A 63 6.90 -31.20 39.21
C ALA A 63 7.16 -30.17 38.09
N PRO A 64 6.22 -29.27 37.77
CA PRO A 64 6.46 -28.19 36.83
C PRO A 64 7.57 -27.27 37.37
N PRO A 65 8.43 -26.70 36.51
CA PRO A 65 9.39 -25.69 36.94
C PRO A 65 8.63 -24.48 37.49
N PRO A 66 9.05 -23.89 38.62
CA PRO A 66 8.40 -22.70 39.16
C PRO A 66 8.51 -21.54 38.17
N TYR A 67 7.42 -20.76 38.08
CA TYR A 67 7.38 -19.49 37.36
C TYR A 67 8.57 -18.60 37.77
N PRO A 68 9.19 -17.85 36.84
CA PRO A 68 10.18 -16.85 37.22
C PRO A 68 9.51 -15.82 38.13
N GLU A 69 10.03 -15.69 39.35
CA GLU A 69 9.66 -14.62 40.27
C GLU A 69 9.94 -13.26 39.62
N THR A 70 8.99 -12.34 39.75
CA THR A 70 9.18 -10.91 39.49
C THR A 70 10.35 -10.41 40.35
N PRO A 71 11.42 -9.80 39.79
CA PRO A 71 12.47 -9.24 40.63
C PRO A 71 11.92 -8.06 41.44
N ALA A 72 12.19 -8.05 42.74
CA ALA A 72 12.00 -6.89 43.61
C ALA A 72 12.81 -5.68 43.09
N PRO A 73 12.37 -4.43 43.36
CA PRO A 73 13.08 -3.23 42.90
C PRO A 73 14.49 -3.16 43.51
N LEU A 74 15.50 -3.00 42.64
CA LEU A 74 16.88 -2.77 43.05
C LEU A 74 16.98 -1.48 43.86
N SER A 75 17.33 -1.61 45.14
CA SER A 75 17.82 -0.53 45.97
C SER A 75 19.29 -0.27 45.61
N TYR A 76 19.62 0.93 45.15
CA TYR A 76 20.99 1.33 44.85
C TYR A 76 21.78 1.55 46.16
N PRO A 77 22.91 0.86 46.39
CA PRO A 77 23.95 1.36 47.28
C PRO A 77 24.68 2.50 46.57
N GLY A 78 24.81 3.63 47.24
CA GLY A 78 25.55 4.79 46.72
C GLY A 78 26.99 4.44 46.35
N SER A 79 27.38 4.75 45.12
CA SER A 79 28.72 5.15 44.69
C SER A 79 28.69 5.39 43.18
N GLY A 80 28.64 6.67 42.79
CA GLY A 80 28.72 7.07 41.39
C GLY A 80 30.13 6.83 40.81
N PRO A 81 30.27 6.53 39.52
CA PRO A 81 31.58 6.50 38.87
C PRO A 81 32.15 7.93 38.77
N GLN A 82 33.39 8.12 39.26
CA GLN A 82 34.20 9.30 39.01
C GLN A 82 34.50 9.41 37.50
N TYR A 83 34.11 10.54 36.90
CA TYR A 83 34.65 11.00 35.62
C TYR A 83 36.03 11.64 35.86
N PRO A 84 37.05 11.38 35.02
CA PRO A 84 38.27 12.18 35.00
C PRO A 84 37.92 13.61 34.55
N GLY A 85 38.16 14.57 35.44
CA GLY A 85 37.90 15.98 35.18
C GLY A 85 38.93 16.61 34.23
N ALA A 86 38.44 17.32 33.22
CA ALA A 86 38.98 18.57 32.70
C ALA A 86 38.03 19.12 31.62
N ALA A 87 37.33 20.21 31.92
CA ALA A 87 36.51 20.94 30.96
C ALA A 87 37.39 21.94 30.17
N PRO A 88 37.26 22.05 28.83
CA PRO A 88 37.83 23.16 28.08
C PRO A 88 37.08 24.45 28.38
N SER A 89 37.80 25.44 28.91
CA SER A 89 37.36 26.81 29.15
C SER A 89 37.17 27.58 27.84
N TYR A 90 35.95 28.07 27.60
CA TYR A 90 35.67 29.08 26.58
C TYR A 90 35.98 30.48 27.14
N PRO A 91 36.81 31.30 26.47
CA PRO A 91 37.05 32.69 26.89
C PRO A 91 35.84 33.59 26.62
N ALA A 92 35.40 34.31 27.64
CA ALA A 92 34.58 35.50 27.50
C ALA A 92 35.48 36.73 27.32
N ALA A 93 35.73 37.15 26.08
CA ALA A 93 36.11 38.52 25.69
C ALA A 93 36.33 38.58 24.15
N PRO A 94 35.85 39.63 23.45
CA PRO A 94 36.20 39.83 22.04
C PRO A 94 37.65 40.37 21.91
N PRO A 95 38.40 39.99 20.86
CA PRO A 95 39.76 40.49 20.64
C PRO A 95 39.75 41.93 20.13
N ALA A 96 40.61 42.76 20.74
CA ALA A 96 40.98 44.07 20.23
C ALA A 96 41.82 43.92 18.95
N TYR A 97 41.43 44.63 17.89
CA TYR A 97 42.27 44.81 16.69
C TYR A 97 42.80 46.25 16.60
N PRO A 98 43.95 46.47 15.93
CA PRO A 98 44.78 47.67 16.07
C PRO A 98 44.20 48.88 15.34
N GLY A 99 44.54 50.05 15.86
CA GLY A 99 44.11 51.35 15.34
C GLY A 99 44.53 51.62 13.90
N ALA A 100 43.56 52.09 13.13
CA ALA A 100 43.78 52.98 11.99
C ALA A 100 42.57 53.93 11.93
N THR A 101 42.78 55.18 12.33
CA THR A 101 41.80 56.26 12.25
C THR A 101 41.82 56.87 10.85
N PRO A 102 40.70 56.93 10.12
CA PRO A 102 40.53 57.89 9.03
C PRO A 102 39.94 59.18 9.62
N THR A 103 40.77 60.21 9.67
CA THR A 103 40.36 61.61 9.87
C THR A 103 39.55 62.10 8.67
N TYR A 104 38.35 62.64 8.91
CA TYR A 104 37.66 63.51 7.96
C TYR A 104 37.17 64.79 8.65
N PRO A 105 37.13 65.92 7.92
CA PRO A 105 37.30 67.25 8.51
C PRO A 105 36.02 67.84 9.11
N SER A 106 36.22 68.58 10.19
CA SER A 106 35.24 69.46 10.83
C SER A 106 34.81 70.59 9.89
N GLY A 107 33.59 70.53 9.38
CA GLY A 107 32.90 71.66 8.75
C GLY A 107 32.11 72.50 9.80
N PRO A 108 31.97 73.82 9.59
CA PRO A 108 31.33 74.71 10.56
C PRO A 108 29.81 74.51 10.66
N GLN A 109 29.34 74.53 11.90
CA GLN A 109 27.94 74.41 12.32
C GLN A 109 27.08 75.59 11.85
N PRO A 110 25.89 75.37 11.26
CA PRO A 110 24.82 76.36 11.25
C PRO A 110 23.90 76.16 12.47
N THR A 111 23.66 77.24 13.19
CA THR A 111 22.63 77.39 14.22
C THR A 111 21.23 77.28 13.59
N ALA A 112 20.38 76.39 14.11
CA ALA A 112 18.95 76.41 13.82
C ALA A 112 18.14 75.92 15.02
N THR A 113 17.28 76.83 15.47
CA THR A 113 16.19 76.78 16.47
C THR A 113 15.53 75.42 16.71
N ALA A 114 15.39 75.07 18.00
CA ALA A 114 14.61 73.93 18.48
C ALA A 114 13.10 74.09 18.17
N PRO A 115 12.44 73.10 17.54
CA PRO A 115 10.98 73.03 17.52
C PRO A 115 10.44 72.54 18.88
N PRO A 116 9.25 72.98 19.30
CA PRO A 116 8.68 72.65 20.61
C PRO A 116 8.37 71.15 20.75
N TYR A 117 8.67 70.62 21.93
CA TYR A 117 8.41 69.24 22.34
C TYR A 117 6.92 68.88 22.21
N ILE A 118 6.60 67.96 21.31
CA ILE A 118 5.30 67.30 21.22
C ILE A 118 5.40 66.00 22.04
N PRO A 119 4.62 65.81 23.11
CA PRO A 119 4.62 64.57 23.86
C PRO A 119 4.16 63.42 22.95
N PRO A 120 4.80 62.23 23.02
CA PRO A 120 4.46 61.11 22.16
C PRO A 120 3.01 60.65 22.43
N GLN A 121 2.18 60.69 21.38
CA GLN A 121 0.88 60.04 21.40
C GLN A 121 1.08 58.53 21.47
N THR A 122 0.45 57.90 22.46
CA THR A 122 0.41 56.45 22.61
C THR A 122 -0.30 55.85 21.39
N PRO A 123 0.31 54.89 20.67
CA PRO A 123 -0.41 54.18 19.60
C PRO A 123 -1.66 53.50 20.18
N PRO A 124 -2.79 53.48 19.47
CA PRO A 124 -3.94 52.69 19.90
C PRO A 124 -3.52 51.22 20.02
N ALA A 125 -3.94 50.58 21.09
CA ALA A 125 -3.66 49.18 21.37
C ALA A 125 -4.03 48.31 20.16
N PRO A 126 -3.19 47.32 19.78
CA PRO A 126 -3.56 46.38 18.73
C PRO A 126 -4.86 45.68 19.14
N THR A 127 -5.88 45.78 18.28
CA THR A 127 -7.08 44.95 18.36
C THR A 127 -6.64 43.50 18.58
N PRO A 128 -7.19 42.76 19.56
CA PRO A 128 -6.88 41.35 19.71
C PRO A 128 -7.14 40.66 18.38
N THR A 129 -6.08 40.17 17.73
CA THR A 129 -6.21 39.30 16.57
C THR A 129 -7.14 38.18 17.01
N ALA A 130 -8.22 37.98 16.26
CA ALA A 130 -9.08 36.82 16.48
C ALA A 130 -8.17 35.58 16.62
N PRO A 131 -8.44 34.68 17.58
CA PRO A 131 -7.68 33.44 17.67
C PRO A 131 -7.61 32.82 16.27
N PRO A 132 -6.44 32.32 15.82
CA PRO A 132 -6.39 31.59 14.57
C PRO A 132 -7.50 30.55 14.60
N GLU A 133 -8.35 30.60 13.58
CA GLU A 133 -9.47 29.68 13.42
C GLU A 133 -8.92 28.28 13.64
N ALA A 134 -9.45 27.58 14.66
CA ALA A 134 -8.99 26.24 14.99
C ALA A 134 -9.07 25.42 13.69
N PRO A 135 -8.01 24.69 13.31
CA PRO A 135 -8.05 23.87 12.11
C PRO A 135 -9.32 23.01 12.17
N ALA A 136 -10.04 22.94 11.04
CA ALA A 136 -11.29 22.21 10.94
C ALA A 136 -11.15 20.86 11.66
N PRO A 137 -12.10 20.49 12.54
CA PRO A 137 -11.98 19.27 13.33
C PRO A 137 -11.74 18.08 12.41
N ASP A 138 -10.76 17.26 12.78
CA ASP A 138 -10.37 16.07 12.05
C ASP A 138 -11.60 15.18 11.78
N ASP A 139 -11.82 14.81 10.52
CA ASP A 139 -13.05 14.16 10.04
C ASP A 139 -13.06 12.65 10.28
N LEU A 140 -11.95 12.09 10.77
CA LEU A 140 -11.82 10.68 11.11
C LEU A 140 -12.42 10.37 12.49
N ASP A 141 -13.29 9.37 12.53
CA ASP A 141 -13.84 8.79 13.75
C ASP A 141 -12.81 7.88 14.47
N TYR A 142 -12.07 8.45 15.42
CA TYR A 142 -11.07 7.75 16.25
C TYR A 142 -11.70 6.92 17.36
N ARG A 143 -12.30 5.78 17.01
CA ARG A 143 -12.98 4.87 17.95
C ARG A 143 -12.03 4.26 18.97
N HIS A 144 -10.75 4.13 18.63
CA HIS A 144 -9.78 3.38 19.43
C HIS A 144 -8.78 4.25 20.18
N ALA A 145 -8.90 5.58 20.12
CA ALA A 145 -8.03 6.49 20.86
C ALA A 145 -8.10 6.23 22.37
N GLY A 146 -6.99 5.72 22.94
CA GLY A 146 -6.90 5.41 24.38
C GLY A 146 -7.59 4.11 24.82
N SER A 147 -8.09 3.30 23.88
CA SER A 147 -8.74 2.01 24.16
C SER A 147 -7.76 0.82 24.10
N ARG A 148 -8.14 -0.32 24.70
CA ARG A 148 -7.40 -1.58 24.52
C ARG A 148 -7.82 -2.23 23.21
N VAL A 149 -6.85 -2.54 22.34
CA VAL A 149 -7.08 -3.19 21.05
C VAL A 149 -6.85 -4.69 21.17
N HIS A 150 -7.76 -5.49 20.62
CA HIS A 150 -7.57 -6.92 20.49
C HIS A 150 -6.68 -7.23 19.30
N VAL A 151 -5.46 -7.71 19.57
CA VAL A 151 -4.51 -8.07 18.52
C VAL A 151 -4.79 -9.49 18.02
N ALA A 152 -4.97 -9.64 16.72
CA ALA A 152 -5.12 -10.94 16.08
C ALA A 152 -3.81 -11.74 16.17
N ALA A 153 -3.92 -13.04 16.47
CA ALA A 153 -2.75 -13.93 16.56
C ALA A 153 -2.02 -14.12 15.22
N HIS A 154 -2.72 -13.95 14.09
CA HIS A 154 -2.15 -14.00 12.75
C HIS A 154 -2.38 -12.66 12.04
N GLN A 155 -1.34 -11.84 11.93
CA GLN A 155 -1.38 -10.53 11.28
C GLN A 155 -0.97 -10.56 9.80
N ARG A 156 -0.54 -11.74 9.31
CA ARG A 156 -0.04 -11.96 7.95
C ARG A 156 -0.55 -13.27 7.39
N GLY A 157 -1.04 -13.23 6.16
CA GLY A 157 -1.51 -14.39 5.43
C GLY A 157 -0.89 -14.50 4.04
N ALA A 158 -1.22 -15.62 3.39
CA ALA A 158 -1.05 -15.81 1.96
C ALA A 158 -2.42 -16.21 1.43
N ASP A 159 -3.15 -15.25 0.87
CA ASP A 159 -4.45 -15.56 0.28
C ASP A 159 -4.31 -16.26 -1.07
N ALA A 160 -5.44 -16.75 -1.60
CA ALA A 160 -5.46 -17.47 -2.88
C ALA A 160 -4.90 -16.63 -4.04
N THR A 161 -5.07 -15.31 -4.01
CA THR A 161 -4.52 -14.41 -5.03
C THR A 161 -3.00 -14.26 -4.88
N ALA A 162 -2.47 -14.17 -3.66
CA ALA A 162 -1.03 -14.17 -3.40
C ALA A 162 -0.38 -15.50 -3.85
N ILE A 163 -1.01 -16.64 -3.56
CA ILE A 163 -0.53 -17.95 -4.03
C ILE A 163 -0.59 -18.04 -5.57
N GLY A 164 -1.69 -17.58 -6.18
CA GLY A 164 -1.81 -17.50 -7.62
C GLY A 164 -0.73 -16.64 -8.26
N GLN A 165 -0.38 -15.51 -7.62
CA GLN A 165 0.69 -14.63 -8.07
C GLN A 165 2.06 -15.33 -8.07
N LEU A 166 2.38 -16.11 -7.03
CA LEU A 166 3.62 -16.90 -6.98
C LEU A 166 3.65 -17.98 -8.08
N ALA A 167 2.54 -18.69 -8.28
CA ALA A 167 2.45 -19.73 -9.30
C ALA A 167 2.75 -19.17 -10.71
N VAL A 168 2.23 -17.98 -11.00
CA VAL A 168 2.47 -17.30 -12.29
C VAL A 168 3.92 -16.86 -12.47
N GLN A 169 4.67 -16.66 -11.39
CA GLN A 169 6.08 -16.25 -11.44
C GLN A 169 7.06 -17.42 -11.62
N VAL A 170 6.62 -18.67 -11.41
CA VAL A 170 7.46 -19.88 -11.51
C VAL A 170 8.24 -19.96 -12.84
N PRO A 171 7.65 -19.69 -14.02
CA PRO A 171 8.40 -19.73 -15.28
C PRO A 171 9.57 -18.73 -15.31
N GLY A 172 9.36 -17.52 -14.78
CA GLY A 172 10.41 -16.51 -14.67
C GLY A 172 11.51 -16.91 -13.69
N PHE A 173 11.14 -17.51 -12.56
CA PHE A 173 12.08 -18.11 -11.61
C PHE A 173 12.93 -19.20 -12.27
N LEU A 174 12.33 -20.11 -13.05
CA LEU A 174 13.06 -21.20 -13.72
C LEU A 174 14.06 -20.68 -14.75
N VAL A 175 13.69 -19.64 -15.52
CA VAL A 175 14.63 -18.97 -16.43
C VAL A 175 15.80 -18.35 -15.67
N SER A 176 15.53 -17.62 -14.59
CA SER A 176 16.60 -17.06 -13.76
C SER A 176 17.49 -18.14 -13.15
N LEU A 177 16.90 -19.24 -12.65
CA LEU A 177 17.65 -20.38 -12.12
C LEU A 177 18.55 -20.98 -13.21
N ALA A 178 18.05 -21.15 -14.43
CA ALA A 178 18.85 -21.63 -15.55
C ALA A 178 20.02 -20.69 -15.88
N VAL A 179 19.80 -19.37 -15.85
CA VAL A 179 20.84 -18.36 -16.05
C VAL A 179 21.90 -18.45 -14.94
N VAL A 180 21.48 -18.47 -13.68
CA VAL A 180 22.39 -18.56 -12.52
C VAL A 180 23.17 -19.88 -12.57
N ALA A 181 22.50 -21.00 -12.82
CA ALA A 181 23.14 -22.32 -12.88
C ALA A 181 24.15 -22.41 -14.03
N SER A 182 23.80 -21.90 -15.22
CA SER A 182 24.69 -21.90 -16.38
C SER A 182 25.95 -21.08 -16.12
N PHE A 183 25.81 -19.90 -15.51
CA PHE A 183 26.95 -19.05 -15.14
C PHE A 183 27.78 -19.69 -14.01
N ALA A 184 27.12 -20.13 -12.94
CA ALA A 184 27.77 -20.65 -11.75
C ALA A 184 28.54 -21.94 -12.05
N VAL A 185 27.92 -22.92 -12.67
CA VAL A 185 28.57 -24.21 -12.98
C VAL A 185 29.54 -24.06 -14.15
N GLY A 186 29.17 -23.30 -15.18
CA GLY A 186 29.97 -23.15 -16.39
C GLY A 186 31.28 -22.38 -16.18
N ILE A 187 31.28 -21.39 -15.27
CA ILE A 187 32.46 -20.52 -15.04
C ILE A 187 33.20 -20.88 -13.75
N LEU A 188 32.48 -21.16 -12.66
CA LEU A 188 33.08 -21.41 -11.34
C LEU A 188 33.34 -22.91 -11.08
N GLY A 189 32.91 -23.79 -11.99
CA GLY A 189 32.99 -25.23 -11.84
C GLY A 189 31.86 -25.81 -10.98
N THR A 190 31.78 -27.14 -10.91
CA THR A 190 30.64 -27.84 -10.29
C THR A 190 30.51 -27.59 -8.79
N ALA A 191 31.61 -27.70 -8.03
CA ALA A 191 31.58 -27.56 -6.57
C ALA A 191 31.18 -26.15 -6.12
N ILE A 192 31.87 -25.12 -6.63
CA ILE A 192 31.56 -23.72 -6.31
C ILE A 192 30.23 -23.31 -6.93
N GLY A 193 29.91 -23.81 -8.13
CA GLY A 193 28.65 -23.54 -8.82
C GLY A 193 27.42 -23.92 -8.00
N TRP A 194 27.43 -25.10 -7.36
CA TRP A 194 26.34 -25.51 -6.47
C TRP A 194 26.21 -24.62 -5.23
N LEU A 195 27.33 -24.19 -4.63
CA LEU A 195 27.29 -23.25 -3.50
C LEU A 195 26.65 -21.92 -3.91
N VAL A 196 26.95 -21.41 -5.11
CA VAL A 196 26.35 -20.17 -5.62
C VAL A 196 24.85 -20.35 -5.90
N ILE A 197 24.42 -21.47 -6.48
CA ILE A 197 23.00 -21.77 -6.70
C ILE A 197 22.25 -21.82 -5.36
N LEU A 198 22.78 -22.54 -4.37
CA LEU A 198 22.17 -22.63 -3.04
C LEU A 198 22.15 -21.28 -2.33
N ALA A 199 23.23 -20.49 -2.41
CA ALA A 199 23.27 -19.15 -1.86
C ALA A 199 22.25 -18.21 -2.53
N TRP A 200 22.09 -18.30 -3.86
CA TRP A 200 21.08 -17.53 -4.59
C TRP A 200 19.66 -17.94 -4.21
N LEU A 201 19.37 -19.24 -4.07
CA LEU A 201 18.08 -19.70 -3.57
C LEU A 201 17.81 -19.19 -2.15
N ALA A 202 18.79 -19.30 -1.25
CA ALA A 202 18.70 -18.80 0.12
C ALA A 202 18.55 -17.27 0.18
N SER A 203 19.05 -16.52 -0.83
CA SER A 203 18.95 -15.06 -0.87
C SER A 203 17.51 -14.53 -0.87
N GLY A 204 16.53 -15.33 -1.28
CA GLY A 204 15.12 -14.92 -1.19
C GLY A 204 14.64 -14.72 0.25
N ALA A 205 15.30 -15.31 1.26
CA ALA A 205 15.00 -15.02 2.66
C ALA A 205 15.24 -13.54 3.02
N LEU A 206 16.11 -12.84 2.27
CA LEU A 206 16.33 -11.40 2.44
C LEU A 206 15.09 -10.56 2.14
N VAL A 207 14.12 -11.08 1.38
CA VAL A 207 12.83 -10.41 1.13
C VAL A 207 11.99 -10.26 2.39
N PHE A 208 12.24 -11.07 3.42
CA PHE A 208 11.58 -11.00 4.73
C PHE A 208 12.44 -10.30 5.80
N HIS A 209 13.59 -9.76 5.40
CA HIS A 209 14.53 -9.09 6.28
C HIS A 209 14.28 -7.58 6.24
N ARG A 210 13.75 -7.01 7.33
CA ARG A 210 13.33 -5.59 7.41
C ARG A 210 14.36 -4.59 6.86
N PRO A 211 15.67 -4.67 7.17
CA PRO A 211 16.66 -3.77 6.58
C PRO A 211 16.74 -3.83 5.04
N THR A 212 16.58 -5.03 4.46
CA THR A 212 16.59 -5.21 3.00
C THR A 212 15.34 -4.60 2.39
N GLU A 213 14.19 -4.81 3.00
CA GLU A 213 12.92 -4.22 2.57
C GLU A 213 12.98 -2.68 2.61
N LEU A 214 13.55 -2.11 3.66
CA LEU A 214 13.75 -0.66 3.79
C LEU A 214 14.75 -0.12 2.77
N ALA A 215 15.83 -0.84 2.52
CA ALA A 215 16.79 -0.49 1.48
C ALA A 215 16.10 -0.50 0.10
N PHE A 216 15.28 -1.51 -0.18
CA PHE A 216 14.49 -1.60 -1.40
C PHE A 216 13.49 -0.44 -1.51
N ALA A 217 12.75 -0.14 -0.44
CA ALA A 217 11.83 0.98 -0.37
C ALA A 217 12.51 2.32 -0.67
N ARG A 218 13.69 2.57 -0.09
CA ARG A 218 14.43 3.82 -0.29
C ARG A 218 15.05 3.96 -1.68
N HIS A 219 15.65 2.89 -2.21
CA HIS A 219 16.45 2.99 -3.43
C HIS A 219 15.68 2.64 -4.71
N VAL A 220 14.78 1.66 -4.62
CA VAL A 220 14.01 1.19 -5.79
C VAL A 220 12.70 1.96 -5.89
N MET A 221 11.97 2.09 -4.77
CA MET A 221 10.70 2.83 -4.73
C MET A 221 10.85 4.31 -4.39
N LYS A 222 12.08 4.79 -4.12
CA LYS A 222 12.38 6.20 -3.82
C LYS A 222 11.59 6.79 -2.65
N LEU A 223 11.22 5.94 -1.68
CA LEU A 223 10.51 6.35 -0.49
C LEU A 223 11.46 6.97 0.53
N ARG A 224 10.97 7.95 1.29
CA ARG A 224 11.70 8.56 2.41
C ARG A 224 10.96 8.36 3.73
N ALA A 225 11.67 8.56 4.84
CA ALA A 225 11.01 8.65 6.13
C ALA A 225 10.09 9.90 6.17
N PRO A 226 8.95 9.83 6.88
CA PRO A 226 8.08 10.98 7.09
C PRO A 226 8.79 12.07 7.89
N LEU A 227 8.53 13.33 7.54
CA LEU A 227 8.92 14.49 8.33
C LEU A 227 8.14 14.51 9.65
N ALA A 228 8.58 15.32 10.62
CA ALA A 228 7.92 15.38 11.93
C ALA A 228 6.43 15.78 11.84
N GLU A 229 6.10 16.74 10.97
CA GLU A 229 4.73 17.20 10.73
C GLU A 229 3.88 16.14 10.02
N GLU A 230 4.43 15.51 8.98
CA GLU A 230 3.77 14.41 8.26
C GLU A 230 3.51 13.22 9.20
N ARG A 231 4.48 12.88 10.05
CA ARG A 231 4.33 11.82 11.05
C ARG A 231 3.26 12.18 12.07
N ALA A 232 3.17 13.45 12.50
CA ALA A 232 2.15 13.90 13.45
C ALA A 232 0.74 13.70 12.91
N ARG A 233 0.54 13.85 11.58
CA ARG A 233 -0.74 13.57 10.91
C ARG A 233 -0.96 12.08 10.64
N LEU A 234 0.05 11.40 10.11
CA LEU A 234 -0.07 10.03 9.60
C LEU A 234 -0.22 8.99 10.71
N GLU A 235 0.51 9.17 11.81
CA GLU A 235 0.61 8.18 12.87
C GLU A 235 -0.74 7.96 13.62
N PRO A 236 -1.51 8.99 14.00
CA PRO A 236 -2.84 8.80 14.57
C PRO A 236 -3.81 8.05 13.63
N VAL A 237 -3.82 8.44 12.35
CA VAL A 237 -4.67 7.82 11.33
C VAL A 237 -4.30 6.35 11.15
N TRP A 238 -3.00 6.05 11.05
CA TRP A 238 -2.51 4.67 10.94
C TRP A 238 -2.85 3.83 12.17
N ARG A 239 -2.74 4.39 13.38
CA ARG A 239 -3.13 3.71 14.61
C ARG A 239 -4.61 3.35 14.63
N GLU A 240 -5.50 4.22 14.14
CA GLU A 240 -6.92 3.90 14.05
C GLU A 240 -7.18 2.77 13.05
N VAL A 241 -6.57 2.83 11.86
CA VAL A 241 -6.70 1.78 10.82
C VAL A 241 -6.22 0.42 11.35
N THR A 242 -5.03 0.39 11.95
CA THR A 242 -4.44 -0.85 12.50
C THR A 242 -5.20 -1.34 13.73
N ALA A 243 -5.74 -0.45 14.56
CA ALA A 243 -6.59 -0.81 15.69
C ALA A 243 -7.88 -1.49 15.23
N ARG A 244 -8.57 -0.95 14.22
CA ARG A 244 -9.77 -1.58 13.63
C ARG A 244 -9.45 -2.94 13.02
N ALA A 245 -8.25 -3.12 12.49
CA ALA A 245 -7.79 -4.39 11.92
C ALA A 245 -7.28 -5.40 12.97
N GLY A 246 -7.16 -5.00 14.25
CA GLY A 246 -6.54 -5.84 15.28
C GLY A 246 -5.07 -6.13 15.00
N ILE A 247 -4.35 -5.19 14.40
CA ILE A 247 -2.94 -5.30 14.01
C ILE A 247 -2.13 -4.31 14.84
N GLU A 248 -0.92 -4.69 15.24
CA GLU A 248 -0.02 -3.78 15.93
C GLU A 248 0.57 -2.76 14.94
N ALA A 249 0.43 -1.46 15.23
CA ALA A 249 0.86 -0.39 14.33
C ALA A 249 2.35 -0.47 13.93
N HIS A 250 3.20 -0.93 14.87
CA HIS A 250 4.66 -1.04 14.68
C HIS A 250 5.09 -2.29 13.87
N THR A 251 4.14 -3.13 13.46
CA THR A 251 4.40 -4.24 12.53
C THR A 251 4.79 -3.71 11.14
N TYR A 252 4.35 -2.49 10.79
CA TYR A 252 4.61 -1.87 9.50
C TYR A 252 5.37 -0.55 9.67
N GLU A 253 6.27 -0.25 8.73
CA GLU A 253 7.02 1.01 8.71
C GLU A 253 6.40 1.98 7.69
N LEU A 254 5.95 3.13 8.18
CA LEU A 254 5.35 4.17 7.36
C LEU A 254 6.42 4.98 6.64
N MET A 255 6.26 5.14 5.33
CA MET A 255 7.16 5.93 4.48
C MET A 255 6.38 6.85 3.55
N VAL A 256 7.04 7.89 3.06
CA VAL A 256 6.44 8.93 2.22
C VAL A 256 7.11 8.98 0.85
N GLU A 257 6.31 9.04 -0.19
CA GLU A 257 6.74 9.32 -1.57
C GLU A 257 6.52 10.81 -1.88
N ASN A 258 7.56 11.49 -2.38
CA ASN A 258 7.42 12.85 -2.86
C ASN A 258 6.80 12.86 -4.26
N SER A 259 5.47 12.92 -4.32
CA SER A 259 4.70 12.99 -5.56
C SER A 259 3.49 13.93 -5.41
N THR A 260 3.16 14.61 -6.51
CA THR A 260 1.92 15.41 -6.66
C THR A 260 0.74 14.55 -7.05
N ASP A 261 0.97 13.27 -7.39
CA ASP A 261 -0.10 12.36 -7.74
C ASP A 261 -0.74 11.78 -6.48
N LEU A 262 -2.06 11.64 -6.52
CA LEU A 262 -2.80 10.93 -5.50
C LEU A 262 -2.41 9.45 -5.59
N ASN A 263 -1.62 8.95 -4.64
CA ASN A 263 -1.22 7.56 -4.62
C ASN A 263 -0.92 7.11 -3.19
N ALA A 264 -1.13 5.83 -2.94
CA ALA A 264 -0.50 5.11 -1.86
C ALA A 264 0.07 3.83 -2.45
N VAL A 265 1.21 3.40 -1.92
CA VAL A 265 1.97 2.29 -2.47
C VAL A 265 2.20 1.30 -1.35
N ALA A 266 1.58 0.13 -1.45
CA ALA A 266 1.95 -1.05 -0.69
C ALA A 266 3.41 -1.38 -1.01
N ALA A 267 4.29 -0.97 -0.11
CA ALA A 267 5.71 -0.89 -0.35
C ALA A 267 6.36 -2.14 0.26
N ALA A 268 6.82 -3.09 -0.55
CA ALA A 268 7.82 -4.09 -0.16
C ALA A 268 7.73 -4.64 1.30
N GLY A 269 7.07 -5.78 1.50
CA GLY A 269 7.11 -6.50 2.78
C GLY A 269 6.38 -5.77 3.92
N HIS A 270 7.12 -5.10 4.80
CA HIS A 270 6.61 -4.38 5.97
C HIS A 270 6.43 -2.87 5.76
N VAL A 271 6.71 -2.31 4.58
CA VAL A 271 6.67 -0.85 4.37
C VAL A 271 5.31 -0.41 3.83
N VAL A 272 4.73 0.67 4.35
CA VAL A 272 3.50 1.25 3.77
C VAL A 272 3.85 2.66 3.29
N GLY A 273 3.71 2.91 1.99
CA GLY A 273 4.04 4.18 1.36
C GLY A 273 2.79 5.04 1.14
N VAL A 274 2.89 6.35 1.42
CA VAL A 274 1.84 7.35 1.12
C VAL A 274 2.45 8.53 0.38
N THR A 275 1.76 9.12 -0.61
CA THR A 275 2.28 10.32 -1.25
C THR A 275 2.13 11.57 -0.40
N THR A 276 3.02 12.54 -0.62
CA THR A 276 2.89 13.90 -0.07
C THR A 276 1.57 14.55 -0.45
N TYR A 277 1.04 14.30 -1.65
CA TYR A 277 -0.29 14.76 -2.05
C TYR A 277 -1.38 14.18 -1.14
N ALA A 278 -1.38 12.85 -0.93
CA ALA A 278 -2.38 12.21 -0.08
C ALA A 278 -2.32 12.72 1.38
N LEU A 279 -1.11 13.00 1.86
CA LEU A 279 -0.85 13.55 3.19
C LEU A 279 -1.21 15.03 3.35
N ASN A 280 -1.38 15.80 2.30
CA ASN A 280 -1.61 17.25 2.42
C ASN A 280 -3.00 17.68 1.91
N GLU A 281 -3.55 16.97 0.92
CA GLU A 281 -4.73 17.42 0.17
C GLU A 281 -6.00 16.62 0.50
N ILE A 282 -5.86 15.40 1.03
CA ILE A 282 -7.02 14.55 1.34
C ILE A 282 -7.41 14.68 2.82
N PRO A 283 -8.72 14.71 3.16
CA PRO A 283 -9.20 14.54 4.53
C PRO A 283 -8.69 13.26 5.22
N SER A 284 -8.62 13.24 6.54
CA SER A 284 -8.02 12.13 7.29
C SER A 284 -8.86 10.86 7.21
N SER A 285 -10.19 10.98 7.10
CA SER A 285 -11.07 9.82 6.93
C SER A 285 -10.81 9.08 5.60
N ASN A 286 -10.58 9.84 4.54
CA ASN A 286 -10.22 9.33 3.21
C ASN A 286 -8.79 8.80 3.17
N LEU A 287 -7.85 9.45 3.87
CA LEU A 287 -6.49 8.91 4.08
C LEU A 287 -6.53 7.57 4.84
N ALA A 288 -7.38 7.44 5.86
CA ALA A 288 -7.58 6.19 6.59
C ALA A 288 -8.09 5.07 5.68
N ALA A 289 -9.02 5.38 4.77
CA ALA A 289 -9.54 4.42 3.81
C ALA A 289 -8.47 3.91 2.84
N VAL A 290 -7.62 4.81 2.33
CA VAL A 290 -6.48 4.45 1.49
C VAL A 290 -5.50 3.57 2.27
N LEU A 291 -5.14 3.94 3.50
CA LEU A 291 -4.27 3.14 4.36
C LEU A 291 -4.87 1.77 4.71
N ALA A 292 -6.18 1.68 4.89
CA ALA A 292 -6.88 0.43 5.13
C ALA A 292 -6.83 -0.49 3.90
N HIS A 293 -6.93 0.08 2.70
CA HIS A 293 -6.74 -0.63 1.44
C HIS A 293 -5.29 -1.14 1.31
N GLU A 294 -4.29 -0.29 1.56
CA GLU A 294 -2.87 -0.70 1.54
C GLU A 294 -2.58 -1.81 2.55
N LEU A 295 -3.12 -1.68 3.78
CA LEU A 295 -3.02 -2.73 4.80
C LEU A 295 -3.59 -4.06 4.28
N GLY A 296 -4.69 -4.01 3.52
CA GLY A 296 -5.29 -5.16 2.86
C GLY A 296 -4.36 -5.90 1.89
N HIS A 297 -3.48 -5.19 1.20
CA HIS A 297 -2.43 -5.78 0.35
C HIS A 297 -1.32 -6.45 1.16
N HIS A 298 -0.97 -5.89 2.32
CA HIS A 298 0.05 -6.46 3.19
C HIS A 298 -0.46 -7.71 3.93
N THR A 299 -1.68 -7.68 4.46
CA THR A 299 -2.32 -8.81 5.13
C THR A 299 -2.63 -9.96 4.17
N GLY A 300 -3.04 -9.64 2.93
CA GLY A 300 -3.29 -10.61 1.85
C GLY A 300 -2.03 -11.28 1.30
N GLY A 301 -0.87 -10.65 1.49
CA GLY A 301 0.44 -11.17 1.10
C GLY A 301 0.94 -10.69 -0.26
N HIS A 302 0.19 -9.84 -0.97
CA HIS A 302 0.53 -9.34 -2.31
C HIS A 302 1.85 -8.57 -2.34
N ALA A 303 2.17 -7.85 -1.27
CA ALA A 303 3.40 -7.07 -1.17
C ALA A 303 4.66 -7.94 -1.17
N TRP A 304 4.67 -9.04 -0.39
CA TRP A 304 5.84 -9.91 -0.30
C TRP A 304 5.93 -10.87 -1.48
N THR A 305 4.82 -11.38 -2.02
CA THR A 305 4.81 -12.23 -3.23
C THR A 305 5.25 -11.46 -4.47
N GLY A 306 4.86 -10.19 -4.60
CA GLY A 306 5.33 -9.29 -5.65
C GLY A 306 6.84 -9.06 -5.57
N LEU A 307 7.35 -8.77 -4.37
CA LEU A 307 8.78 -8.55 -4.13
C LEU A 307 9.61 -9.81 -4.39
N LEU A 308 9.14 -10.98 -3.93
CA LEU A 308 9.83 -12.25 -4.13
C LEU A 308 9.91 -12.62 -5.63
N GLY A 309 8.83 -12.38 -6.37
CA GLY A 309 8.81 -12.53 -7.82
C GLY A 309 9.75 -11.61 -8.55
N TYR A 310 9.77 -10.34 -8.15
CA TYR A 310 10.74 -9.39 -8.65
C TYR A 310 12.16 -9.87 -8.38
N TRP A 311 12.47 -10.23 -7.14
CA TRP A 311 13.79 -10.68 -6.69
C TRP A 311 14.31 -11.86 -7.50
N TYR A 312 13.53 -12.94 -7.61
CA TYR A 312 13.97 -14.13 -8.32
C TYR A 312 13.94 -13.99 -9.83
N SER A 313 13.18 -13.05 -10.40
CA SER A 313 13.23 -12.79 -11.85
C SER A 313 14.40 -11.88 -12.27
N LEU A 314 15.16 -11.30 -11.31
CA LEU A 314 16.27 -10.38 -11.62
C LEU A 314 17.33 -10.97 -12.57
N PRO A 315 17.91 -12.16 -12.33
CA PRO A 315 18.93 -12.71 -13.24
C PRO A 315 18.42 -12.86 -14.67
N GLY A 316 17.21 -13.41 -14.85
CA GLY A 316 16.56 -13.53 -16.16
C GLY A 316 16.32 -12.18 -16.83
N ARG A 317 15.86 -11.17 -16.08
CA ARG A 317 15.66 -9.80 -16.61
C ARG A 317 16.97 -9.15 -17.07
N ILE A 318 18.03 -9.31 -16.28
CA ILE A 318 19.37 -8.80 -16.62
C ILE A 318 19.88 -9.48 -17.89
N ALA A 319 19.80 -10.81 -17.96
CA ALA A 319 20.18 -11.57 -19.15
C ALA A 319 19.38 -11.14 -20.40
N TRP A 320 18.07 -10.95 -20.25
CA TRP A 320 17.21 -10.45 -21.32
C TRP A 320 17.55 -9.02 -21.76
N ALA A 321 17.81 -8.12 -20.81
CA ALA A 321 18.23 -6.75 -21.10
C ALA A 321 19.57 -6.72 -21.86
N PHE A 322 20.52 -7.55 -21.43
CA PHE A 322 21.82 -7.71 -22.08
C PHE A 322 21.69 -8.27 -23.51
N MET A 323 20.96 -9.37 -23.68
CA MET A 323 20.70 -9.98 -25.00
C MET A 323 20.04 -8.99 -25.97
N ARG A 324 19.05 -8.25 -25.48
CA ARG A 324 18.37 -7.21 -26.27
C ARG A 324 19.31 -6.04 -26.59
N GLY A 325 20.23 -5.69 -25.70
CA GLY A 325 21.32 -4.74 -25.96
C GLY A 325 22.21 -5.18 -27.12
N ILE A 326 22.73 -6.41 -27.05
CA ILE A 326 23.56 -7.01 -28.10
C ILE A 326 22.80 -7.05 -29.43
N ALA A 327 21.55 -7.55 -29.43
CA ALA A 327 20.75 -7.62 -30.64
C ALA A 327 20.56 -6.25 -31.31
N ARG A 328 20.27 -5.20 -30.52
CA ARG A 328 20.17 -3.82 -31.05
C ARG A 328 21.48 -3.34 -31.66
N ILE A 329 22.61 -3.60 -31.00
CA ILE A 329 23.94 -3.23 -31.52
C ILE A 329 24.23 -3.98 -32.82
N ALA A 330 24.01 -5.31 -32.85
CA ALA A 330 24.23 -6.14 -34.03
C ALA A 330 23.37 -5.67 -35.22
N ILE A 331 22.08 -5.37 -34.99
CA ILE A 331 21.19 -4.83 -36.02
C ILE A 331 21.69 -3.47 -36.53
N ARG A 332 22.08 -2.56 -35.63
CA ARG A 332 22.62 -1.25 -36.02
C ARG A 332 23.89 -1.39 -36.86
N VAL A 333 24.85 -2.19 -36.41
CA VAL A 333 26.10 -2.45 -37.13
C VAL A 333 25.79 -3.04 -38.50
N ALA A 334 24.95 -4.08 -38.58
CA ALA A 334 24.57 -4.71 -39.84
C ALA A 334 23.88 -3.72 -40.80
N SER A 335 23.02 -2.83 -40.28
CA SER A 335 22.31 -1.83 -41.09
C SER A 335 23.21 -0.80 -41.75
N VAL A 336 24.42 -0.57 -41.22
CA VAL A 336 25.42 0.30 -41.86
C VAL A 336 26.05 -0.38 -43.07
N PHE A 337 26.20 -1.72 -43.04
CA PHE A 337 26.84 -2.46 -44.13
C PHE A 337 25.89 -2.74 -45.29
N SER A 338 24.71 -3.31 -45.04
CA SER A 338 23.71 -3.58 -46.08
C SER A 338 22.36 -4.04 -45.52
N LEU A 339 21.30 -3.88 -46.31
CA LEU A 339 19.98 -4.45 -46.01
C LEU A 339 20.03 -5.99 -45.91
N ALA A 340 20.83 -6.65 -46.75
CA ALA A 340 20.99 -8.10 -46.74
C ALA A 340 21.63 -8.60 -45.43
N ALA A 341 22.66 -7.90 -44.94
CA ALA A 341 23.29 -8.20 -43.65
C ALA A 341 22.29 -8.04 -42.49
N THR A 342 21.50 -6.97 -42.49
CA THR A 342 20.42 -6.79 -41.50
C THR A 342 19.38 -7.92 -41.57
N GLY A 343 18.96 -8.30 -42.77
CA GLY A 343 18.06 -9.43 -42.98
C GLY A 343 18.60 -10.73 -42.39
N MET A 344 19.90 -11.02 -42.60
CA MET A 344 20.55 -12.20 -42.03
C MET A 344 20.56 -12.19 -40.50
N VAL A 345 20.82 -11.04 -39.87
CA VAL A 345 20.76 -10.92 -38.40
C VAL A 345 19.34 -11.18 -37.88
N TYR A 346 18.31 -10.67 -38.56
CA TYR A 346 16.92 -10.98 -38.19
C TYR A 346 16.57 -12.45 -38.35
N LEU A 347 17.01 -13.10 -39.43
CA LEU A 347 16.82 -14.54 -39.63
C LEU A 347 17.52 -15.35 -38.54
N PHE A 348 18.75 -14.97 -38.18
CA PHE A 348 19.50 -15.60 -37.09
C PHE A 348 18.75 -15.47 -35.76
N ILE A 349 18.35 -14.25 -35.37
CA ILE A 349 17.55 -14.02 -34.16
C ILE A 349 16.24 -14.83 -34.21
N GLY A 350 15.54 -14.80 -35.34
CA GLY A 350 14.31 -15.55 -35.57
C GLY A 350 14.51 -17.05 -35.38
N MET A 351 15.60 -17.61 -35.90
CA MET A 351 15.97 -19.02 -35.72
C MET A 351 16.16 -19.38 -34.24
N PHE A 352 16.85 -18.56 -33.44
CA PHE A 352 16.99 -18.82 -31.99
C PHE A 352 15.66 -18.67 -31.24
N VAL A 353 14.83 -17.70 -31.61
CA VAL A 353 13.50 -17.52 -31.00
C VAL A 353 12.60 -18.72 -31.31
N ILE A 354 12.52 -19.14 -32.57
CA ILE A 354 11.71 -20.29 -33.00
C ILE A 354 12.27 -21.59 -32.41
N GLY A 355 13.59 -21.80 -32.48
CA GLY A 355 14.24 -22.97 -31.91
C GLY A 355 14.05 -23.07 -30.40
N GLY A 356 14.21 -21.95 -29.68
CA GLY A 356 13.93 -21.86 -28.25
C GLY A 356 12.47 -22.13 -27.91
N PHE A 357 11.53 -21.61 -28.71
CA PHE A 357 10.11 -21.91 -28.56
C PHE A 357 9.83 -23.40 -28.78
N VAL A 358 10.32 -24.02 -29.84
CA VAL A 358 10.11 -25.47 -30.10
C VAL A 358 10.71 -26.33 -28.99
N ALA A 359 11.91 -25.99 -28.52
CA ALA A 359 12.61 -26.74 -27.48
C ALA A 359 11.99 -26.57 -26.08
N ALA A 360 11.43 -25.39 -25.78
CA ALA A 360 10.99 -25.02 -24.43
C ALA A 360 9.62 -24.33 -24.41
N TRP A 361 8.68 -24.79 -25.24
CA TRP A 361 7.34 -24.18 -25.36
C TRP A 361 6.60 -24.11 -24.02
N TYR A 362 6.81 -25.11 -23.16
CA TYR A 362 6.26 -25.21 -21.81
C TYR A 362 6.81 -24.17 -20.83
N ILE A 363 7.88 -23.46 -21.16
CA ILE A 363 8.38 -22.29 -20.41
C ILE A 363 7.98 -21.00 -21.14
N THR A 364 8.14 -20.94 -22.46
CA THR A 364 7.89 -19.72 -23.24
C THR A 364 6.42 -19.34 -23.27
N VAL A 365 5.50 -20.31 -23.39
CA VAL A 365 4.05 -20.02 -23.36
C VAL A 365 3.64 -19.43 -22.01
N PRO A 366 3.97 -20.03 -20.85
CA PRO A 366 3.71 -19.40 -19.57
C PRO A 366 4.35 -18.02 -19.41
N LEU A 367 5.57 -17.76 -19.91
CA LEU A 367 6.18 -16.43 -19.84
C LEU A 367 5.42 -15.37 -20.64
N VAL A 368 4.89 -15.74 -21.82
CA VAL A 368 4.08 -14.84 -22.66
C VAL A 368 2.71 -14.60 -22.02
N VAL A 369 2.13 -15.60 -21.37
CA VAL A 369 0.82 -15.52 -20.71
C VAL A 369 0.90 -14.87 -19.32
N ALA A 370 2.03 -15.00 -18.63
CA ALA A 370 2.27 -14.49 -17.28
C ALA A 370 1.84 -13.03 -17.04
N PRO A 371 2.14 -12.03 -17.90
CA PRO A 371 1.71 -10.66 -17.64
C PRO A 371 0.18 -10.50 -17.59
N TYR A 372 -0.58 -11.29 -18.37
CA TYR A 372 -2.04 -11.26 -18.34
C TYR A 372 -2.60 -11.92 -17.08
N LEU A 373 -2.01 -13.03 -16.66
CA LEU A 373 -2.38 -13.71 -15.42
C LEU A 373 -2.03 -12.86 -14.19
N LEU A 374 -0.86 -12.21 -14.18
CA LEU A 374 -0.47 -11.27 -13.14
C LEU A 374 -1.42 -10.08 -13.08
N ALA A 375 -1.83 -9.54 -14.24
CA ALA A 375 -2.81 -8.47 -14.30
C ALA A 375 -4.18 -8.93 -13.77
N TYR A 376 -4.63 -10.14 -14.13
CA TYR A 376 -5.88 -10.71 -13.60
C TYR A 376 -5.84 -10.91 -12.08
N VAL A 377 -4.79 -11.54 -11.57
CA VAL A 377 -4.59 -11.76 -10.13
C VAL A 377 -4.45 -10.42 -9.39
N GLY A 378 -3.77 -9.45 -9.99
CA GLY A 378 -3.68 -8.08 -9.47
C GLY A 378 -5.07 -7.46 -9.29
N ARG A 379 -5.92 -7.52 -10.32
CA ARG A 379 -7.29 -6.98 -10.23
C ARG A 379 -8.11 -7.65 -9.14
N GLN A 380 -7.94 -8.95 -8.92
CA GLN A 380 -8.60 -9.66 -7.83
C GLN A 380 -8.03 -9.24 -6.46
N GLY A 381 -6.73 -8.99 -6.36
CA GLY A 381 -6.07 -8.47 -5.16
C GLY A 381 -6.61 -7.09 -4.76
N GLU A 382 -6.80 -6.19 -5.72
CA GLU A 382 -7.38 -4.85 -5.50
C GLU A 382 -8.80 -4.92 -4.94
N LEU A 383 -9.69 -5.71 -5.57
CA LEU A 383 -11.06 -5.88 -5.08
C LEU A 383 -11.11 -6.52 -3.70
N ARG A 384 -10.11 -7.33 -3.36
CA ARG A 384 -9.99 -7.95 -2.04
C ARG A 384 -9.47 -6.95 -1.00
N ALA A 385 -8.53 -6.09 -1.36
CA ALA A 385 -8.07 -5.00 -0.51
C ALA A 385 -9.21 -4.00 -0.23
N ASP A 386 -10.03 -3.69 -1.24
CA ASP A 386 -11.24 -2.87 -1.10
C ASP A 386 -12.24 -3.48 -0.10
N ARG A 387 -12.51 -4.79 -0.22
CA ARG A 387 -13.38 -5.50 0.73
C ARG A 387 -12.83 -5.46 2.15
N GLN A 388 -11.52 -5.66 2.33
CA GLN A 388 -10.91 -5.58 3.65
C GLN A 388 -11.05 -4.17 4.24
N ALA A 389 -10.79 -3.12 3.47
CA ALA A 389 -11.01 -1.74 3.92
C ALA A 389 -12.49 -1.48 4.27
N ALA A 390 -13.42 -2.05 3.49
CA ALA A 390 -14.85 -1.96 3.74
C ALA A 390 -15.27 -2.68 5.03
N ASP A 391 -14.73 -3.88 5.29
CA ASP A 391 -14.94 -4.65 6.52
C ASP A 391 -14.46 -3.88 7.76
N LEU A 392 -13.43 -3.02 7.62
CA LEU A 392 -12.94 -2.10 8.66
C LEU A 392 -13.80 -0.84 8.83
N GLY A 393 -14.90 -0.73 8.07
CA GLY A 393 -15.84 0.38 8.13
C GLY A 393 -15.41 1.63 7.36
N PHE A 394 -14.50 1.49 6.39
CA PHE A 394 -14.03 2.61 5.54
C PHE A 394 -14.67 2.63 4.15
N ALA A 395 -15.75 1.86 3.91
CA ALA A 395 -16.37 1.78 2.58
C ALA A 395 -16.83 3.15 2.02
N PRO A 396 -17.53 4.01 2.80
CA PRO A 396 -17.96 5.32 2.30
C PRO A 396 -16.78 6.23 1.92
N GLN A 397 -15.74 6.26 2.75
CA GLN A 397 -14.53 7.06 2.53
C GLN A 397 -13.75 6.54 1.33
N LEU A 398 -13.63 5.22 1.17
CA LEU A 398 -12.98 4.62 0.00
C LEU A 398 -13.74 4.95 -1.29
N ALA A 399 -15.07 4.93 -1.26
CA ALA A 399 -15.88 5.36 -2.40
C ALA A 399 -15.64 6.84 -2.78
N GLN A 400 -15.52 7.74 -1.79
CA GLN A 400 -15.18 9.14 -2.05
C GLN A 400 -13.81 9.29 -2.72
N VAL A 401 -12.81 8.54 -2.26
CA VAL A 401 -11.48 8.51 -2.88
C VAL A 401 -11.56 8.05 -4.34
N LEU A 402 -12.31 6.99 -4.62
CA LEU A 402 -12.51 6.47 -5.98
C LEU A 402 -13.24 7.47 -6.89
N TYR A 403 -14.24 8.19 -6.39
CA TYR A 403 -14.88 9.27 -7.14
C TYR A 403 -13.91 10.42 -7.44
N HIS A 404 -13.04 10.76 -6.48
CA HIS A 404 -12.03 11.79 -6.69
C HIS A 404 -11.03 11.38 -7.79
N PHE A 405 -10.57 10.12 -7.78
CA PHE A 405 -9.72 9.58 -8.84
C PHE A 405 -10.38 9.66 -10.21
N GLN A 406 -11.64 9.25 -10.31
CA GLN A 406 -12.39 9.30 -11.57
C GLN A 406 -12.53 10.74 -12.08
N ALA A 407 -12.83 11.69 -11.19
CA ALA A 407 -12.94 13.10 -11.56
C ALA A 407 -11.59 13.68 -12.06
N GLN A 408 -10.46 13.29 -11.45
CA GLN A 408 -9.14 13.70 -11.91
C GLN A 408 -8.81 13.13 -13.29
N GLU A 409 -9.06 11.85 -13.53
CA GLU A 409 -8.86 11.21 -14.84
C GLU A 409 -9.69 11.89 -15.94
N ASP A 410 -10.95 12.18 -15.64
CA ASP A 410 -11.87 12.83 -16.58
C ASP A 410 -11.46 14.28 -16.84
N ALA A 411 -10.98 15.00 -15.83
CA ALA A 411 -10.43 16.35 -15.99
C ALA A 411 -9.18 16.34 -16.89
N VAL A 412 -8.27 15.38 -16.71
CA VAL A 412 -7.07 15.22 -17.56
C VAL A 412 -7.46 14.91 -19.01
N LYS A 413 -8.44 14.02 -19.23
CA LYS A 413 -8.98 13.73 -20.56
C LYS A 413 -9.64 14.95 -21.20
N ALA A 414 -10.43 15.70 -20.44
CA ALA A 414 -11.10 16.92 -20.91
C ALA A 414 -10.07 18.01 -21.28
N GLN A 415 -9.04 18.20 -20.47
CA GLN A 415 -7.95 19.15 -20.77
C GLN A 415 -7.18 18.77 -22.03
N ALA A 416 -6.86 17.48 -22.21
CA ALA A 416 -6.20 17.01 -23.42
C ALA A 416 -7.09 17.21 -24.65
N ALA A 417 -8.37 16.87 -24.57
CA ALA A 417 -9.35 17.09 -25.64
C ALA A 417 -9.47 18.58 -26.00
N ALA A 418 -9.50 19.47 -25.01
CA ALA A 418 -9.51 20.92 -25.20
C ALA A 418 -8.24 21.45 -25.89
N GLN A 419 -7.10 20.77 -25.71
CA GLN A 419 -5.83 21.05 -26.41
C GLN A 419 -5.75 20.40 -27.80
N GLY A 420 -6.84 19.79 -28.29
CA GLY A 420 -6.85 19.04 -29.56
C GLY A 420 -5.99 17.77 -29.51
N ARG A 421 -5.58 17.33 -28.31
CA ARG A 421 -4.80 16.12 -28.09
C ARG A 421 -5.74 15.01 -27.62
N GLN A 422 -5.90 13.95 -28.42
CA GLN A 422 -6.50 12.74 -27.89
C GLN A 422 -5.45 12.01 -27.05
N LEU A 423 -5.71 11.85 -25.76
CA LEU A 423 -4.97 10.88 -24.95
C LEU A 423 -5.23 9.52 -25.59
N LYS A 424 -4.15 8.86 -26.02
CA LYS A 424 -4.25 7.54 -26.64
C LYS A 424 -4.72 6.57 -25.56
N GLU A 425 -6.00 6.21 -25.60
CA GLU A 425 -6.50 5.17 -24.71
C GLU A 425 -5.67 3.90 -24.93
N PRO A 426 -5.28 3.19 -23.84
CA PRO A 426 -4.57 1.94 -23.98
C PRO A 426 -5.45 1.00 -24.82
N GLY A 427 -4.93 0.55 -25.97
CA GLY A 427 -5.67 -0.36 -26.86
C GLY A 427 -6.11 -1.64 -26.12
N GLY A 428 -7.09 -2.37 -26.63
CA GLY A 428 -7.74 -3.48 -25.90
C GLY A 428 -6.77 -4.49 -25.24
N LEU A 429 -5.64 -4.82 -25.87
CA LEU A 429 -4.61 -5.69 -25.29
C LEU A 429 -3.80 -5.02 -24.16
N ALA A 430 -3.56 -3.70 -24.24
CA ALA A 430 -2.93 -2.94 -23.17
C ALA A 430 -3.87 -2.80 -21.96
N LYS A 431 -5.19 -2.75 -22.17
CA LYS A 431 -6.18 -2.82 -21.10
C LYS A 431 -6.13 -4.16 -20.35
N LEU A 432 -5.79 -5.27 -21.01
CA LEU A 432 -5.63 -6.57 -20.33
C LEU A 432 -4.42 -6.61 -19.39
N LEU A 433 -3.43 -5.74 -19.61
CA LEU A 433 -2.22 -5.62 -18.80
C LEU A 433 -2.41 -4.72 -17.57
N THR A 434 -3.57 -4.08 -17.40
CA THR A 434 -3.82 -3.24 -16.21
C THR A 434 -4.01 -4.12 -14.98
N THR A 435 -3.23 -3.81 -13.94
CA THR A 435 -3.30 -4.49 -12.64
C THR A 435 -4.44 -3.98 -11.77
N HIS A 436 -4.91 -2.75 -12.03
CA HIS A 436 -6.07 -2.17 -11.36
C HIS A 436 -7.35 -2.38 -12.18
N PRO A 437 -8.45 -2.79 -11.54
CA PRO A 437 -9.76 -2.77 -12.15
C PRO A 437 -10.21 -1.31 -12.35
N ASP A 438 -11.16 -1.07 -13.24
CA ASP A 438 -11.75 0.26 -13.39
C ASP A 438 -12.47 0.71 -12.11
N ASN A 439 -12.50 2.02 -11.87
CA ASN A 439 -13.12 2.62 -10.68
C ASN A 439 -14.60 2.23 -10.54
N TYR A 440 -15.31 2.05 -11.65
CA TYR A 440 -16.69 1.58 -11.65
C TYR A 440 -16.82 0.17 -11.04
N THR A 441 -15.98 -0.78 -11.46
CA THR A 441 -15.95 -2.14 -10.91
C THR A 441 -15.62 -2.14 -9.41
N ARG A 442 -14.71 -1.26 -8.96
CA ARG A 442 -14.38 -1.12 -7.53
C ARG A 442 -15.56 -0.56 -6.73
N LEU A 443 -16.21 0.50 -7.23
CA LEU A 443 -17.39 1.10 -6.61
C LEU A 443 -18.55 0.09 -6.53
N GLN A 444 -18.78 -0.69 -7.59
CA GLN A 444 -19.79 -1.75 -7.59
C GLN A 444 -19.48 -2.83 -6.55
N ALA A 445 -18.20 -3.19 -6.35
CA ALA A 445 -17.80 -4.14 -5.32
C ALA A 445 -17.99 -3.61 -3.89
N LEU A 446 -17.97 -2.28 -3.69
CA LEU A 446 -18.21 -1.62 -2.41
C LEU A 446 -19.69 -1.38 -2.12
N GLU A 447 -20.56 -1.39 -3.13
CA GLU A 447 -21.99 -1.08 -3.01
C GLU A 447 -22.72 -1.85 -1.89
N PRO A 448 -22.52 -3.16 -1.66
CA PRO A 448 -23.14 -3.88 -0.55
C PRO A 448 -22.81 -3.28 0.82
N TYR A 449 -21.58 -2.80 1.00
CA TYR A 449 -21.11 -2.20 2.25
C TYR A 449 -21.64 -0.78 2.46
N LEU A 450 -21.89 -0.05 1.36
CA LEU A 450 -22.51 1.28 1.41
C LEU A 450 -24.00 1.19 1.78
N GLN A 451 -24.67 0.10 1.41
CA GLN A 451 -26.07 -0.15 1.77
C GLN A 451 -26.23 -0.57 3.23
N LEU A 452 -25.28 -1.33 3.78
CA LEU A 452 -25.26 -1.74 5.19
C LEU A 452 -25.01 -0.58 6.18
N GLY A 453 -24.47 0.54 5.69
CA GLY A 453 -24.22 1.76 6.48
C GLY A 453 -25.38 2.76 6.50
N ARG A 454 -26.49 2.49 5.80
CA ARG A 454 -27.76 3.22 5.92
C ARG A 454 -28.70 2.46 6.83
#